data_AF-A0A8T6H454-F1
#
_entry.id   AF-A0A8T6H454-F1
#
_cell.length_a   1.000
_cell.length_b   1.000
_cell.length_c   1.000
_cell.angle_alpha   90.00
_cell.angle_beta   90.00
_cell.angle_gamma   90.00
#
_symmetry.space_group_name_H-M   'P 1'
#
loop_
_entity.id
_entity.type
_entity.pdbx_description
1 polymer ?
#
loop_
_entity_poly.entity_id
_entity_poly.type
_entity_poly.pdbx_seq_one_letter_code
_entity_poly.pdbx_strand_id
1 'polypeptide(L)' 'MPFKVRNMEGQGLVEYALILVLVAVVVIVILFLLGPAIGNIVSNIINSVNPTIEPTITPTPG' A
#
# COMPACT_ATOMS: atom_id res chain seq x y z
N MET A 1 -19.31 -14.63 54.56
CA MET A 1 -19.07 -15.01 53.15
C MET A 1 -18.56 -13.78 52.39
N PRO A 2 -17.33 -13.76 51.82
CA PRO A 2 -16.86 -12.62 51.02
C PRO A 2 -16.97 -12.85 49.50
N PHE A 3 -17.60 -11.90 48.79
CA PHE A 3 -17.59 -11.82 47.32
C PHE A 3 -16.27 -11.19 46.85
N LYS A 4 -15.44 -11.97 46.16
CA LYS A 4 -14.15 -11.54 45.62
C LYS A 4 -14.38 -10.97 44.22
N VAL A 5 -14.12 -9.67 44.06
CA VAL A 5 -14.18 -8.99 42.75
C VAL A 5 -13.17 -9.67 41.82
N ARG A 6 -13.65 -10.19 40.69
CA ARG A 6 -12.81 -10.82 39.67
C ARG A 6 -12.30 -9.73 38.73
N ASN A 7 -10.99 -9.56 38.64
CA ASN A 7 -10.32 -8.64 37.70
C ASN A 7 -10.78 -8.93 36.26
N MET A 8 -11.28 -7.91 35.56
CA MET A 8 -11.72 -7.97 34.16
C MET A 8 -11.03 -6.85 33.39
N GLU A 9 -9.70 -6.90 33.24
CA GLU A 9 -8.96 -5.79 32.60
C GLU A 9 -8.01 -6.24 31.48
N GLY A 10 -8.01 -7.52 31.09
CA GLY A 10 -7.12 -8.04 30.04
C GLY A 10 -7.76 -8.82 28.90
N GLN A 11 -9.05 -9.14 28.98
CA GLN A 11 -9.66 -10.12 28.08
C GLN A 11 -10.04 -9.56 26.70
N GLY A 12 -10.30 -8.24 26.60
CA GLY A 12 -10.66 -7.61 25.33
C GLY A 12 -9.46 -7.10 24.50
N LEU A 13 -8.39 -6.62 25.13
CA LEU A 13 -7.29 -5.94 24.43
C LEU A 13 -6.49 -6.85 23.49
N VAL A 14 -6.27 -8.11 23.90
CA VAL A 14 -5.57 -9.09 23.06
C VAL A 14 -6.41 -9.51 21.85
N GLU A 15 -7.74 -9.57 22.00
CA GLU A 15 -8.66 -9.97 20.94
C GLU A 15 -8.71 -8.92 19.82
N TYR A 16 -8.76 -7.64 20.18
CA TYR A 16 -8.66 -6.54 19.21
C TYR A 16 -7.27 -6.49 18.56
N ALA A 17 -6.20 -6.76 19.31
CA ALA A 17 -4.84 -6.79 18.75
C ALA A 17 -4.69 -7.85 17.65
N LEU A 18 -5.28 -9.04 17.82
CA LEU A 18 -5.23 -10.09 16.81
C LEU A 18 -5.99 -9.73 15.53
N ILE A 19 -7.13 -9.04 15.64
CA ILE A 19 -7.88 -8.53 14.48
C ILE A 19 -7.10 -7.40 13.80
N LEU A 20 -6.49 -6.49 14.56
CA LEU A 20 -5.68 -5.41 13.99
C LEU A 20 -4.45 -5.94 13.24
N VAL A 21 -3.80 -6.99 13.74
CA VAL A 21 -2.68 -7.66 13.04
C VAL A 21 -3.17 -8.29 11.73
N LEU A 22 -4.33 -8.96 11.74
CA LEU A 22 -4.91 -9.54 10.53
C LEU A 22 -5.21 -8.47 9.46
N VAL A 23 -5.84 -7.36 9.86
CA VAL A 23 -6.13 -6.24 8.95
C VAL A 23 -4.84 -5.60 8.44
N ALA A 24 -3.83 -5.42 9.29
CA ALA A 24 -2.53 -4.86 8.88
C ALA A 24 -1.86 -5.70 7.80
N VAL A 25 -1.88 -7.03 7.92
CA VAL A 25 -1.34 -7.93 6.89
C VAL A 25 -2.09 -7.76 5.57
N VAL A 26 -3.42 -7.69 5.60
CA VAL A 26 -4.24 -7.48 4.40
C VAL A 26 -3.88 -6.15 3.72
N VAL A 27 -3.75 -5.06 4.49
CA VAL A 27 -3.37 -3.74 3.94
C VAL A 27 -1.99 -3.80 3.30
N ILE A 28 -1.01 -4.44 3.93
CA ILE A 28 0.35 -4.59 3.36
C ILE A 28 0.29 -5.34 2.02
N VAL A 29 -0.47 -6.43 1.94
CA VAL A 29 -0.64 -7.20 0.69
C VAL A 29 -1.27 -6.33 -0.40
N ILE A 30 -2.31 -5.57 -0.07
CA ILE A 30 -2.96 -4.66 -1.03
C ILE A 30 -1.96 -3.61 -1.53
N LEU A 31 -1.24 -2.94 -0.62
CA LEU A 31 -0.26 -1.91 -1.01
C LEU A 31 0.90 -2.49 -1.85
N PHE A 32 1.35 -3.71 -1.52
CA PHE A 32 2.40 -4.39 -2.27
C PHE A 32 1.98 -4.73 -3.71
N LEU A 33 0.73 -5.17 -3.91
CA LEU A 33 0.21 -5.53 -5.23
C LEU A 33 -0.23 -4.31 -6.03
N LEU A 34 -0.88 -3.34 -5.40
CA LEU A 34 -1.41 -2.15 -6.08
C LEU A 34 -0.33 -1.10 -6.34
N GLY A 35 0.71 -1.00 -5.50
CA GLY A 35 1.78 -0.01 -5.67
C GLY A 35 2.41 -0.04 -7.07
N PRO A 36 2.89 -1.20 -7.56
CA PRO A 36 3.42 -1.33 -8.91
C PRO A 36 2.37 -1.09 -10.00
N ALA A 37 1.14 -1.56 -9.81
CA ALA A 37 0.06 -1.39 -10.79
C ALA A 37 -0.27 0.09 -11.01
N ILE A 38 -0.39 0.86 -9.93
CA ILE A 38 -0.62 2.31 -9.98
C ILE A 38 0.61 3.01 -10.61
N GLY A 39 1.83 2.62 -10.21
CA GLY A 39 3.07 3.15 -10.77
C GLY A 39 3.13 3.01 -12.29
N ASN A 40 2.83 1.82 -12.82
CA ASN A 40 2.84 1.56 -14.26
C ASN A 40 1.84 2.44 -15.01
N ILE A 41 0.63 2.62 -14.48
CA ILE A 41 -0.41 3.46 -15.11
C ILE A 41 0.06 4.93 -15.15
N VAL A 42 0.57 5.43 -14.03
CA VAL A 42 1.07 6.81 -13.94
C VAL A 42 2.28 7.03 -14.83
N SER A 43 3.24 6.10 -14.88
CA SER A 43 4.39 6.17 -15.78
C SER A 43 3.97 6.21 -17.26
N ASN A 44 2.99 5.39 -17.65
CA ASN A 44 2.47 5.40 -19.02
C ASN A 44 1.82 6.75 -19.36
N ILE A 45 1.07 7.33 -18.43
CA ILE A 45 0.47 8.67 -18.62
C ILE A 45 1.58 9.72 -18.77
N ILE A 46 2.57 9.75 -17.87
CA ILE A 46 3.67 10.71 -17.92
C ILE A 46 4.45 10.60 -19.24
N ASN A 47 4.75 9.38 -19.71
CA ASN A 47 5.45 9.17 -20.97
C ASN A 47 4.63 9.64 -22.19
N SER A 48 3.30 9.49 -22.14
CA SER A 48 2.42 9.96 -23.21
C SER A 48 2.25 11.49 -23.24
N VAL A 49 2.31 12.13 -22.08
CA VAL A 49 2.13 13.59 -21.91
C VAL A 49 3.44 14.33 -22.13
N ASN A 50 4.56 13.76 -21.71
CA ASN A 50 5.90 14.28 -21.93
C ASN A 50 6.68 13.25 -22.74
N PRO A 51 6.39 13.10 -24.06
CA PRO A 51 7.28 12.34 -24.91
C PRO A 51 8.67 12.92 -24.68
N THR A 52 9.61 12.10 -24.22
CA THR A 52 11.01 12.50 -24.19
C THR A 52 11.30 12.97 -25.61
N ILE A 53 11.44 14.28 -25.80
CA ILE A 53 11.94 14.84 -27.04
C ILE A 53 13.38 14.38 -27.04
N GLU A 54 13.59 13.16 -27.53
CA GLU A 54 14.87 12.79 -28.07
C GLU A 54 15.20 13.94 -29.03
N PRO A 55 16.31 14.67 -28.84
CA PRO A 55 16.75 15.59 -29.88
C PRO A 55 16.91 14.69 -31.09
N THR A 56 15.97 14.77 -32.03
CA THR A 56 16.02 14.10 -33.32
C THR A 56 17.26 14.64 -34.04
N ILE A 57 18.43 14.13 -33.68
CA ILE A 57 19.62 14.15 -34.53
C ILE A 57 19.47 13.04 -35.57
N THR A 58 18.28 12.89 -36.16
CA THR A 58 18.22 12.23 -37.46
C THR A 58 19.09 13.10 -38.34
N PRO A 59 20.26 12.63 -38.80
CA PRO A 59 20.99 13.39 -39.79
C PRO A 59 20.08 13.46 -41.00
N THR A 60 19.48 14.63 -41.24
CA THR A 60 18.73 14.90 -42.47
C THR A 60 19.70 14.60 -43.61
N PRO A 61 19.45 13.58 -44.46
CA PRO A 61 20.21 13.44 -45.68
C PRO A 61 19.83 14.65 -46.55
N GLY A 62 20.84 15.39 -47.02
CA GLY A 62 20.67 16.45 -48.00
C GLY A 62 20.14 15.94 -49.34
#